data_AF-A0A0E3ZZ53-F1
#
_entry.id   AF-A0A0E3ZZ53-F1
#
_cell.length_a   1.000
_cell.length_b   1.000
_cell.length_c   1.000
_cell.angle_alpha   90.00
_cell.angle_beta   90.00
_cell.angle_gamma   90.00
#
_symmetry.space_group_name_H-M   'P 1'
#
loop_
_entity.id
_entity.type
_entity.pdbx_description
1 polymer ?
#
loop_
_entity_poly.entity_id
_entity_poly.type
_entity_poly.pdbx_seq_one_letter_code
_entity_poly.pdbx_strand_id
1 'polypeptide(L)'
;MNHTSLWQSDALTLPACRSGYQDQQQAIGRQTEEIDQLQTLLLDVLNRYNYRSLRHSAVEYYRKLNNLRTRLNWLHRDFVCEGLNCGTATQNRACYDLHFGLSVALEHHITTVTDEFERIKADCIQFLSGMMTLNLL
;
A
#
# COMPACT_ATOMS: atom_id res chain seq x y z
N MET A 1 -9.32 -12.53 -24.46
CA MET A 1 -10.06 -12.16 -23.24
C MET A 1 -10.64 -13.44 -22.67
N ASN A 2 -10.06 -13.96 -21.60
CA ASN A 2 -10.61 -15.05 -20.78
C ASN A 2 -9.93 -14.94 -19.40
N HIS A 3 -10.57 -14.21 -18.48
CA HIS A 3 -10.21 -14.25 -17.06
C HIS A 3 -11.03 -15.38 -16.43
N THR A 4 -10.43 -16.57 -16.46
CA THR A 4 -10.95 -17.75 -15.78
C THR A 4 -10.92 -17.50 -14.29
N SER A 5 -12.10 -17.51 -13.68
CA SER A 5 -12.28 -17.67 -12.24
C SER A 5 -11.68 -19.00 -11.79
N LEU A 6 -10.51 -18.98 -11.18
CA LEU A 6 -10.07 -20.04 -10.28
C LEU A 6 -10.43 -19.63 -8.85
N TRP A 7 -10.56 -20.59 -7.94
CA TRP A 7 -10.90 -20.42 -6.51
C TRP A 7 -12.41 -20.34 -6.17
N GLN A 8 -13.22 -21.14 -6.87
CA GLN A 8 -14.30 -21.85 -6.18
C GLN A 8 -13.70 -23.08 -5.49
N SER A 9 -13.47 -22.96 -4.17
CA SER A 9 -13.38 -24.09 -3.22
C SER A 9 -12.34 -25.19 -3.52
N ASP A 10 -11.06 -24.82 -3.59
CA ASP A 10 -9.96 -25.74 -3.30
C ASP A 10 -9.24 -25.21 -2.05
N ALA A 11 -9.08 -26.06 -1.04
CA ALA A 11 -8.39 -25.72 0.19
C ALA A 11 -6.99 -25.16 -0.14
N LEU A 12 -6.80 -23.85 0.09
CA LEU A 12 -5.49 -23.22 -0.02
C LEU A 12 -4.52 -24.04 0.80
N THR A 13 -3.53 -24.66 0.15
CA THR A 13 -2.54 -25.43 0.89
C THR A 13 -1.80 -24.49 1.83
N LEU A 14 -1.52 -24.95 3.05
CA LEU A 14 -0.83 -24.16 4.07
C LEU A 14 0.45 -23.47 3.56
N PRO A 15 1.28 -24.09 2.68
CA PRO A 15 2.42 -23.41 2.07
C PRO A 15 2.03 -22.24 1.16
N ALA A 16 0.99 -22.39 0.33
CA ALA A 16 0.53 -21.34 -0.58
C ALA A 16 -0.02 -20.13 0.19
N CYS A 17 -0.75 -20.37 1.27
CA CYS A 17 -1.25 -19.30 2.14
C CYS A 17 -0.10 -18.55 2.84
N ARG A 18 0.90 -19.28 3.37
CA ARG A 18 2.08 -18.68 3.98
C ARG A 18 2.88 -17.84 2.99
N SER A 19 3.07 -18.33 1.77
CA SER A 19 3.75 -17.57 0.70
C SER A 19 2.99 -16.29 0.38
N GLY A 20 1.68 -16.37 0.14
CA GLY A 20 0.87 -15.19 -0.16
C GLY A 20 0.87 -14.15 0.97
N TYR A 21 0.86 -14.61 2.22
CA TYR A 21 0.98 -13.74 3.39
C TYR A 21 2.34 -13.00 3.44
N GLN A 22 3.44 -13.72 3.19
CA GLN A 22 4.79 -13.12 3.15
C GLN A 22 4.91 -12.10 2.02
N ASP A 23 4.38 -12.42 0.85
CA ASP A 23 4.38 -11.52 -0.32
C ASP A 23 3.60 -10.23 -0.03
N GLN A 24 2.45 -10.35 0.62
CA GLN A 24 1.62 -9.20 1.02
C GLN A 24 2.30 -8.34 2.08
N GLN A 25 2.88 -8.96 3.11
CA GLN A 25 3.61 -8.25 4.14
C GLN A 25 4.78 -7.45 3.54
N GLN A 26 5.51 -8.05 2.59
CA GLN A 26 6.59 -7.36 1.89
C GLN A 26 6.07 -6.22 0.99
N ALA A 27 4.95 -6.43 0.30
CA ALA A 27 4.33 -5.41 -0.54
C ALA A 27 3.88 -4.19 0.27
N ILE A 28 3.18 -4.40 1.39
CA ILE A 28 2.74 -3.33 2.30
C ILE A 28 3.93 -2.56 2.86
N GLY A 29 5.00 -3.27 3.26
CA GLY A 29 6.24 -2.66 3.73
C GLY A 29 6.86 -1.72 2.67
N ARG A 30 7.04 -2.22 1.44
CA ARG A 30 7.57 -1.40 0.32
C ARG A 30 6.70 -0.18 0.02
N GLN A 31 5.38 -0.36 -0.05
CA GLN A 31 4.46 0.76 -0.31
C GLN A 31 4.53 1.82 0.80
N THR A 32 4.68 1.40 2.06
CA THR A 32 4.80 2.33 3.19
C THR A 32 6.09 3.15 3.10
N GLU A 33 7.22 2.52 2.78
CA GLU A 33 8.50 3.21 2.58
C GLU A 33 8.46 4.20 1.42
N GLU A 34 7.83 3.82 0.30
CA GLU A 34 7.67 4.71 -0.86
C GLU A 34 6.76 5.90 -0.56
N ILE A 35 5.69 5.70 0.21
CA ILE A 35 4.84 6.80 0.69
C ILE A 35 5.66 7.78 1.53
N ASP A 36 6.49 7.28 2.46
CA ASP A 36 7.34 8.12 3.32
C ASP A 36 8.34 8.95 2.50
N GLN A 37 8.93 8.36 1.46
CA GLN A 37 9.82 9.09 0.54
C GLN A 37 9.07 10.18 -0.23
N LEU A 38 7.92 9.88 -0.82
CA LEU A 38 7.12 10.86 -1.56
C LEU A 38 6.63 12.00 -0.65
N GLN A 39 6.20 11.68 0.57
CA GLN A 39 5.80 12.69 1.56
C GLN A 39 6.97 13.61 1.92
N THR A 40 8.18 13.08 2.07
CA THR A 40 9.38 13.88 2.33
C THR A 40 9.67 14.84 1.18
N LEU A 41 9.60 14.38 -0.07
CA LEU A 41 9.81 15.22 -1.26
C LEU A 41 8.75 16.33 -1.37
N LEU A 42 7.48 16.01 -1.07
CA LEU A 42 6.40 16.99 -1.06
C LEU A 42 6.59 18.04 0.04
N LEU A 43 7.08 17.65 1.23
CA LEU A 43 7.41 18.60 2.29
C LEU A 43 8.54 19.53 1.88
N ASP A 44 9.57 19.03 1.22
CA ASP A 44 10.66 19.86 0.69
C ASP A 44 10.15 20.89 -0.32
N VAL A 45 9.23 20.49 -1.21
CA VAL A 45 8.58 21.40 -2.15
C VAL A 45 7.78 22.48 -1.41
N LEU A 46 6.99 22.09 -0.40
CA LEU A 46 6.21 23.03 0.42
C LEU A 46 7.08 24.00 1.21
N ASN A 47 8.28 23.58 1.62
CA ASN A 47 9.23 24.41 2.35
C ASN A 47 10.00 25.37 1.43
N ARG A 48 10.31 24.95 0.19
CA ARG A 48 11.11 25.74 -0.76
C ARG A 48 10.26 26.71 -1.58
N TYR A 49 9.02 26.35 -1.92
CA TYR A 49 8.22 27.09 -2.90
C TYR A 49 6.91 27.61 -2.30
N ASN A 50 6.70 28.92 -2.43
CA ASN A 50 5.51 29.61 -1.90
C ASN A 50 4.45 29.92 -2.97
N TYR A 51 4.59 29.36 -4.18
CA TYR A 51 3.61 29.53 -5.25
C TYR A 51 2.30 28.82 -4.88
N ARG A 52 1.21 29.60 -4.82
CA ARG A 52 -0.10 29.13 -4.31
C ARG A 52 -0.61 27.85 -4.99
N SER A 53 -0.46 27.76 -6.31
CA SER A 53 -0.89 26.59 -7.09
C SER A 53 -0.06 25.35 -6.78
N LEU A 54 1.27 25.47 -6.73
CA LEU A 54 2.18 24.38 -6.37
C LEU A 54 1.94 23.89 -4.95
N ARG A 55 1.74 24.83 -4.02
CA ARG A 55 1.44 24.54 -2.63
C ARG A 55 0.12 23.78 -2.48
N HIS A 56 -0.91 24.18 -3.23
CA HIS A 56 -2.20 23.50 -3.23
C HIS A 56 -2.05 22.05 -3.71
N SER A 57 -1.41 21.83 -4.86
CA SER A 57 -1.19 20.47 -5.40
C SER A 57 -0.35 19.60 -4.48
N ALA A 58 0.74 20.14 -3.91
CA ALA A 58 1.60 19.40 -3.00
C ALA A 58 0.87 19.01 -1.69
N VAL A 59 0.06 19.91 -1.12
CA VAL A 59 -0.80 19.59 0.03
C VAL A 59 -1.84 18.51 -0.33
N GLU A 60 -2.42 18.58 -1.52
CA GLU A 60 -3.41 17.59 -1.96
C GLU A 60 -2.78 16.19 -2.08
N TYR A 61 -1.61 16.07 -2.72
CA TYR A 61 -0.89 14.80 -2.80
C TYR A 61 -0.46 14.30 -1.43
N TYR A 62 0.04 15.18 -0.56
CA TYR A 62 0.43 14.82 0.80
C TYR A 62 -0.75 14.22 1.58
N ARG A 63 -1.95 14.83 1.48
CA ARG A 63 -3.18 14.33 2.10
C ARG A 63 -3.60 12.97 1.53
N LYS A 64 -3.56 12.80 0.20
CA LYS A 64 -3.88 11.53 -0.47
C LYS A 64 -2.94 10.40 0.01
N LEU A 65 -1.64 10.66 0.04
CA LEU A 65 -0.63 9.73 0.55
C LEU A 65 -0.83 9.39 2.04
N ASN A 66 -1.19 10.37 2.86
CA ASN A 66 -1.47 10.12 4.29
C ASN A 66 -2.71 9.24 4.50
N ASN A 67 -3.74 9.41 3.68
CA ASN A 67 -4.93 8.56 3.71
C ASN A 67 -4.60 7.12 3.28
N LEU A 68 -3.79 6.96 2.24
CA LEU A 68 -3.28 5.65 1.82
C LEU A 68 -2.46 4.98 2.92
N ARG A 69 -1.53 5.70 3.55
CA ARG A 69 -0.73 5.19 4.66
C ARG A 69 -1.61 4.71 5.80
N THR A 70 -2.64 5.47 6.16
CA THR A 70 -3.59 5.07 7.19
C THR A 70 -4.24 3.74 6.82
N ARG A 71 -4.77 3.62 5.59
CA ARG A 71 -5.42 2.38 5.13
C ARG A 71 -4.45 1.20 5.05
N LEU A 72 -3.21 1.41 4.62
CA LEU A 72 -2.16 0.38 4.66
C LEU A 72 -1.85 -0.06 6.08
N ASN A 73 -1.78 0.87 7.04
CA ASN A 73 -1.58 0.51 8.46
C ASN A 73 -2.77 -0.28 9.04
N TRP A 74 -4.01 0.03 8.64
CA TRP A 74 -5.18 -0.77 9.00
C TRP A 74 -5.09 -2.17 8.39
N LEU A 75 -4.77 -2.26 7.09
CA LEU A 75 -4.56 -3.56 6.44
C LEU A 75 -3.45 -4.37 7.12
N HIS A 76 -2.38 -3.70 7.51
CA HIS A 76 -1.27 -4.33 8.21
C HIS A 76 -1.70 -4.82 9.59
N ARG A 77 -2.41 -4.02 10.38
CA ARG A 77 -2.84 -4.42 11.74
C ARG A 77 -3.91 -5.50 11.74
N ASP A 78 -4.89 -5.38 10.86
CA ASP A 78 -6.06 -6.27 10.86
C ASP A 78 -5.73 -7.62 10.21
N PHE A 79 -4.73 -7.67 9.32
CA PHE A 79 -4.46 -8.86 8.52
C PHE A 79 -3.03 -9.39 8.62
N VAL A 80 -2.06 -8.56 9.03
CA VAL A 80 -0.68 -9.01 9.31
C VAL A 80 -0.51 -9.09 10.84
N CYS A 81 -0.53 -10.31 11.38
CA CYS A 81 -0.09 -10.57 12.75
C CYS A 81 1.34 -10.02 12.95
N GLU A 82 1.48 -8.95 13.73
CA GLU A 82 2.77 -8.40 14.16
C GLU A 82 3.01 -8.59 15.66
N GLY A 83 4.22 -9.04 16.03
CA GLY A 83 4.70 -9.12 17.41
C GLY A 83 5.43 -10.43 17.76
N LEU A 84 6.08 -10.47 18.93
CA LEU A 84 6.81 -11.66 19.44
C LEU A 84 5.92 -12.92 19.58
N ASN A 85 4.60 -12.73 19.61
CA ASN A 85 3.61 -13.79 19.69
C ASN A 85 3.15 -14.31 18.32
N CYS A 86 3.59 -13.68 17.21
CA CYS A 86 3.28 -14.10 15.85
C CYS A 86 4.30 -15.13 15.32
N GLY A 87 4.48 -16.23 16.05
CA GLY A 87 5.29 -17.37 15.61
C GLY A 87 4.66 -18.15 14.43
N THR A 88 5.34 -19.18 13.93
CA THR A 88 4.87 -20.06 12.84
C THR A 88 3.51 -20.72 13.11
N ALA A 89 3.12 -20.88 14.38
CA ALA A 89 1.81 -21.37 14.80
C ALA A 89 0.67 -20.38 14.49
N THR A 90 0.95 -19.07 14.55
CA THR A 90 0.02 -17.96 14.28
C THR A 90 -0.17 -17.73 12.79
N GLN A 91 0.88 -17.89 11.97
CA GLN A 91 0.75 -17.91 10.51
C GLN A 91 -0.10 -19.10 10.04
N ASN A 92 0.02 -20.26 10.70
CA ASN A 92 -0.88 -21.37 10.43
C ASN A 92 -2.32 -21.05 10.80
N ARG A 93 -2.55 -20.47 11.98
CA ARG A 93 -3.89 -20.03 12.38
C ARG A 93 -4.45 -18.98 11.43
N ALA A 94 -3.62 -18.07 10.90
CA ALA A 94 -4.05 -17.07 9.94
C ALA A 94 -4.66 -17.69 8.67
N CYS A 95 -4.12 -18.82 8.23
CA CYS A 95 -4.64 -19.57 7.08
C CYS A 95 -5.96 -20.32 7.37
N TYR A 96 -6.33 -20.52 8.64
CA TYR A 96 -7.54 -21.26 9.04
C TYR A 96 -8.59 -20.38 9.75
N ASP A 97 -8.23 -19.17 10.16
CA ASP A 97 -9.11 -18.21 10.83
C ASP A 97 -9.68 -17.23 9.81
N LEU A 98 -10.99 -17.19 9.67
CA LEU A 98 -11.72 -16.30 8.76
C LEU A 98 -11.46 -14.81 9.00
N HIS A 99 -10.93 -14.43 10.19
CA HIS A 99 -10.54 -13.06 10.51
C HIS A 99 -9.14 -12.70 9.99
N PHE A 100 -8.26 -13.68 9.82
CA PHE A 100 -6.88 -13.52 9.37
C PHE A 100 -6.63 -14.08 7.96
N GLY A 101 -7.60 -14.81 7.43
CA GLY A 101 -7.53 -15.42 6.12
C GLY A 101 -7.65 -14.37 5.04
N LEU A 102 -6.82 -14.54 4.01
CA LEU A 102 -7.02 -14.08 2.64
C LEU A 102 -8.45 -14.39 2.16
N SER A 103 -9.43 -13.68 2.68
CA SER A 103 -10.77 -13.67 2.15
C SER A 103 -10.71 -12.95 0.81
N VAL A 104 -11.57 -13.33 -0.13
CA VAL A 104 -11.72 -12.64 -1.43
C VAL A 104 -11.93 -11.13 -1.23
N ALA A 105 -12.54 -10.73 -0.10
CA ALA A 105 -12.72 -9.32 0.28
C ALA A 105 -11.40 -8.63 0.65
N LEU A 106 -10.47 -9.33 1.30
CA LEU A 106 -9.14 -8.84 1.64
C LEU A 106 -8.26 -8.71 0.41
N GLU A 107 -8.25 -9.71 -0.46
CA GLU A 107 -7.53 -9.65 -1.75
C GLU A 107 -8.02 -8.44 -2.56
N HIS A 108 -9.33 -8.27 -2.67
CA HIS A 108 -9.92 -7.11 -3.32
C HIS A 108 -9.52 -5.78 -2.65
N HIS A 109 -9.48 -5.71 -1.32
CA HIS A 109 -9.04 -4.50 -0.61
C HIS A 109 -7.56 -4.18 -0.86
N ILE A 110 -6.69 -5.20 -0.84
CA ILE A 110 -5.26 -5.04 -1.09
C ILE A 110 -5.02 -4.60 -2.53
N THR A 111 -5.68 -5.22 -3.52
CA THR A 111 -5.62 -4.80 -4.92
C THR A 111 -6.09 -3.36 -5.08
N THR A 112 -7.23 -3.00 -4.47
CA THR A 112 -7.77 -1.64 -4.54
C THR A 112 -6.80 -0.60 -3.97
N VAL A 113 -6.19 -0.88 -2.81
CA VAL A 113 -5.20 0.03 -2.20
C VAL A 113 -3.93 0.11 -3.04
N THR A 114 -3.50 -1.00 -3.63
CA THR A 114 -2.33 -1.06 -4.51
C THR A 114 -2.54 -0.24 -5.78
N ASP A 115 -3.67 -0.42 -6.47
CA ASP A 115 -3.99 0.32 -7.69
C ASP A 115 -4.10 1.82 -7.42
N GLU A 116 -4.72 2.19 -6.29
CA GLU A 116 -4.83 3.59 -5.87
C GLU A 116 -3.46 4.20 -5.53
N PHE A 117 -2.58 3.42 -4.88
CA PHE A 117 -1.20 3.82 -4.61
C PHE A 117 -0.43 4.06 -5.92
N GLU A 118 -0.44 3.11 -6.86
CA GLU A 118 0.28 3.26 -8.13
C GLU A 118 -0.21 4.48 -8.93
N ARG A 119 -1.53 4.75 -8.92
CA ARG A 119 -2.08 5.95 -9.56
C ARG A 119 -1.59 7.23 -8.90
N ILE A 120 -1.70 7.33 -7.56
CA ILE A 120 -1.27 8.52 -6.82
C ILE A 120 0.24 8.74 -6.95
N LYS A 121 1.02 7.65 -6.94
CA LYS A 121 2.47 7.69 -7.15
C LYS A 121 2.81 8.23 -8.53
N ALA A 122 2.17 7.71 -9.60
CA ALA A 122 2.39 8.19 -10.95
C ALA A 122 2.09 9.70 -11.08
N ASP A 123 0.93 10.14 -10.57
CA ASP A 123 0.53 11.55 -10.57
C ASP A 123 1.52 12.43 -9.77
N CYS A 124 1.96 11.96 -8.61
CA CYS A 124 2.90 12.67 -7.75
C CYS A 124 4.29 12.77 -8.40
N ILE A 125 4.79 11.69 -9.01
CA ILE A 125 6.06 11.69 -9.73
C ILE A 125 5.99 12.65 -10.92
N GLN A 126 4.92 12.62 -11.70
CA GLN A 126 4.74 13.55 -12.82
C GLN A 126 4.76 15.01 -12.36
N PHE A 127 4.10 15.32 -11.24
CA PHE A 127 4.14 16.64 -10.62
C PHE A 127 5.57 17.04 -10.20
N LEU A 128 6.29 16.16 -9.52
CA LEU A 128 7.68 16.37 -9.09
C LEU A 128 8.62 16.57 -10.29
N SER A 129 8.51 15.74 -11.31
CA SER A 129 9.30 15.85 -12.56
C SER A 129 8.99 17.14 -13.31
N GLY A 130 7.73 17.61 -13.31
CA GLY A 130 7.36 18.90 -13.86
C GLY A 130 8.07 20.06 -13.15
N MET A 131 8.20 19.99 -11.83
CA MET A 131 8.94 20.99 -11.06
C MET A 131 10.45 20.96 -11.34
N MET A 132 11.06 19.78 -11.48
CA MET A 132 12.47 19.68 -11.90
C MET A 132 12.70 20.29 -13.28
N THR A 133 11.80 20.02 -14.23
CA THR A 133 11.89 20.56 -15.60
C THR A 133 11.80 22.09 -15.63
N LEU A 134 11.07 22.68 -14.67
CA LEU A 134 10.96 24.12 -14.50
C LEU A 134 12.13 24.74 -13.71
N ASN A 135 13.18 23.96 -13.36
CA ASN A 135 14.27 24.37 -12.45
C ASN A 135 13.76 24.87 -11.09
N LEU A 136 12.65 24.31 -10.62
CA LEU A 136 12.07 24.57 -9.31
C LEU A 136 12.34 23.38 -8.37
N LEU A 137 13.51 22.74 -8.45
CA LEU A 137 13.93 21.70 -7.49
C LEU A 137 15.44 21.76 -7.25
#